data_AF-A0A1I4JIK3-F1
#
_entry.id   AF-A0A1I4JIK3-F1
#
_cell.length_a   1.000
_cell.length_b   1.000
_cell.length_c   1.000
_cell.angle_alpha   90.00
_cell.angle_beta   90.00
_cell.angle_gamma   90.00
#
_symmetry.space_group_name_H-M   'P 1'
#
loop_
_entity.id
_entity.type
_entity.pdbx_description
1 polymer ?
#
loop_
_entity_poly.entity_id
_entity_poly.type
_entity_poly.pdbx_seq_one_letter_code
_entity_poly.pdbx_strand_id
1 'polypeptide(L)'
;MPKQPAFPVLHDVMKKKQTRREVFLSEMEAVVPWRRLLGLITPHYPKARLKDGHPPMPIEIMLRVYFLQNWYALNDPMVEETLYDSDAMRCFTGIDLGDDRIPDDTTILNFRRLLEQHGLTEAIFAEVNAHLADKGITLRSGTLVDATIIDAPSSTKKKAKARDPEMSSIKKGNTGSSA
;
A
#
# COMPACT_ATOMS: atom_id res chain seq x y z
N MET A 1 -20.27 -34.73 -11.27
CA MET A 1 -19.26 -35.09 -10.25
C MET A 1 -18.87 -33.82 -9.53
N PRO A 2 -19.17 -33.65 -8.23
CA PRO A 2 -18.69 -32.49 -7.50
C PRO A 2 -17.18 -32.67 -7.27
N LYS A 3 -16.39 -31.70 -7.74
CA LYS A 3 -14.95 -31.65 -7.52
C LYS A 3 -14.71 -31.48 -6.02
N GLN A 4 -13.88 -32.36 -5.45
CA GLN A 4 -13.42 -32.24 -4.08
C GLN A 4 -12.75 -30.87 -3.90
N PRO A 5 -12.99 -30.15 -2.79
CA PRO A 5 -12.20 -28.97 -2.50
C PRO A 5 -10.75 -29.42 -2.28
N ALA A 6 -9.85 -28.99 -3.15
CA ALA A 6 -8.42 -29.03 -2.90
C ALA A 6 -8.20 -28.31 -1.56
N PHE A 7 -7.53 -28.94 -0.61
CA PHE A 7 -7.33 -28.43 0.74
C PHE A 7 -6.29 -27.28 0.75
N PRO A 8 -6.66 -26.00 0.93
CA PRO A 8 -5.68 -24.95 1.16
C PRO A 8 -5.60 -24.58 2.66
N VAL A 9 -6.47 -25.16 3.52
CA VAL A 9 -6.68 -24.70 4.91
C VAL A 9 -5.84 -25.47 5.95
N LEU A 10 -5.01 -26.45 5.57
CA LEU A 10 -4.29 -27.28 6.57
C LEU A 10 -2.94 -26.70 7.03
N HIS A 11 -2.35 -25.74 6.32
CA HIS A 11 -1.06 -25.17 6.74
C HIS A 11 -1.18 -24.10 7.83
N ASP A 12 -2.29 -23.36 7.86
CA ASP A 12 -2.46 -22.23 8.80
C ASP A 12 -2.84 -22.70 10.21
N VAL A 13 -3.57 -23.82 10.32
CA VAL A 13 -4.05 -24.38 11.61
C VAL A 13 -2.89 -24.89 12.50
N MET A 14 -1.69 -25.11 11.94
CA MET A 14 -0.52 -25.61 12.67
C MET A 14 0.55 -24.56 12.98
N LYS A 15 0.44 -23.34 12.46
CA LYS A 15 1.45 -22.29 12.69
C LYS A 15 1.24 -21.62 14.06
N LYS A 16 2.09 -21.96 15.03
CA LYS A 16 2.08 -21.37 16.39
C LYS A 16 2.56 -19.92 16.46
N LYS A 17 3.19 -19.39 15.41
CA LYS A 17 3.79 -18.06 15.39
C LYS A 17 3.63 -17.42 14.02
N GLN A 18 2.99 -16.26 13.98
CA GLN A 18 2.96 -15.39 12.81
C GLN A 18 4.32 -14.71 12.65
N THR A 19 4.85 -14.74 11.43
CA THR A 19 6.12 -14.08 11.10
C THR A 19 5.93 -12.56 11.05
N ARG A 20 6.99 -11.79 11.29
CA ARG A 20 6.95 -10.31 11.12
C ARG A 20 6.49 -9.91 9.72
N ARG A 21 6.84 -10.70 8.70
CA ARG A 21 6.42 -10.51 7.32
C ARG A 21 4.90 -10.67 7.16
N GLU A 22 4.33 -11.75 7.67
CA GLU A 22 2.87 -11.99 7.61
C GLU A 22 2.09 -10.90 8.37
N VAL A 23 2.61 -10.42 9.50
CA VAL A 23 2.00 -9.30 10.23
C VAL A 23 2.01 -8.03 9.37
N PHE A 24 3.17 -7.65 8.84
CA PHE A 24 3.32 -6.47 7.99
C PHE A 24 2.40 -6.51 6.76
N LEU A 25 2.36 -7.66 6.06
CA LEU A 25 1.51 -7.82 4.87
C LEU A 25 0.02 -7.71 5.21
N SER A 26 -0.41 -8.24 6.36
CA SER A 26 -1.79 -8.10 6.84
C SER A 26 -2.14 -6.65 7.19
N GLU A 27 -1.22 -5.93 7.85
CA GLU A 27 -1.39 -4.50 8.14
C GLU A 27 -1.51 -3.70 6.84
N MET A 28 -0.64 -3.95 5.87
CA MET A 28 -0.70 -3.27 4.59
C MET A 28 -1.96 -3.59 3.79
N GLU A 29 -2.44 -4.84 3.82
CA GLU A 29 -3.71 -5.22 3.18
C GLU A 29 -4.89 -4.40 3.74
N ALA A 30 -4.90 -4.12 5.05
CA ALA A 30 -5.94 -3.31 5.69
C ALA A 30 -5.79 -1.80 5.45
N VAL A 31 -4.55 -1.33 5.27
CA VAL A 31 -4.23 0.10 5.21
C VAL A 31 -4.36 0.66 3.78
N VAL A 32 -3.91 -0.09 2.77
CA VAL A 32 -3.89 0.34 1.37
C VAL A 32 -5.31 0.42 0.78
N PRO A 33 -5.68 1.51 0.07
CA PRO A 33 -7.01 1.66 -0.52
C PRO A 33 -7.18 0.89 -1.84
N TRP A 34 -7.05 -0.44 -1.83
CA TRP A 34 -7.04 -1.29 -3.04
C TRP A 34 -8.14 -0.97 -4.04
N ARG A 35 -9.40 -0.88 -3.58
CA ARG A 35 -10.55 -0.60 -4.45
C ARG A 35 -10.41 0.72 -5.21
N ARG A 36 -9.83 1.75 -4.60
CA ARG A 36 -9.62 3.06 -5.24
C ARG A 36 -8.50 2.98 -6.27
N LEU A 37 -7.40 2.32 -5.92
CA LEU A 37 -6.25 2.12 -6.81
C LEU A 37 -6.62 1.29 -8.04
N LEU A 38 -7.40 0.22 -7.85
CA LEU A 38 -7.91 -0.58 -8.95
C LEU A 38 -8.79 0.26 -9.90
N GLY A 39 -9.59 1.16 -9.35
CA GLY A 39 -10.40 2.10 -10.14
C GLY A 39 -9.57 3.03 -11.04
N LEU A 40 -8.38 3.43 -10.59
CA LEU A 40 -7.44 4.25 -11.39
C LEU A 40 -6.82 3.48 -12.55
N ILE A 41 -6.48 2.19 -12.34
CA ILE A 41 -5.71 1.41 -13.32
C ILE A 41 -6.63 0.67 -14.32
N THR A 42 -7.84 0.27 -13.87
CA THR A 42 -8.81 -0.50 -14.68
C THR A 42 -9.05 0.06 -16.10
N PRO A 43 -9.20 1.38 -16.31
CA PRO A 43 -9.43 1.92 -17.65
C PRO A 43 -8.28 1.68 -18.64
N HIS A 44 -7.06 1.52 -18.13
CA HIS A 44 -5.84 1.38 -18.91
C HIS A 44 -5.41 -0.09 -19.06
N TYR A 45 -5.92 -0.97 -18.20
CA TYR A 45 -5.52 -2.36 -18.19
C TYR A 45 -6.04 -3.13 -19.41
N PRO A 46 -5.21 -3.98 -20.06
CA PRO A 46 -5.65 -4.74 -21.22
C PRO A 46 -6.84 -5.63 -20.86
N LYS A 47 -7.93 -5.50 -21.62
CA LYS A 47 -9.03 -6.45 -21.57
C LYS A 47 -8.58 -7.75 -22.23
N ALA A 48 -8.94 -8.89 -21.65
CA ALA A 48 -8.67 -10.19 -22.26
C ALA A 48 -9.18 -10.21 -23.70
N ARG A 49 -8.26 -10.18 -24.66
CA ARG A 49 -8.56 -10.41 -26.07
C ARG A 49 -8.23 -11.86 -26.34
N LEU A 50 -9.24 -12.64 -26.73
CA LEU A 50 -9.17 -14.07 -27.04
C LEU A 50 -8.12 -14.44 -28.12
N LYS A 51 -7.46 -13.46 -28.73
CA LYS A 51 -6.58 -13.62 -29.89
C LYS A 51 -5.11 -13.88 -29.54
N ASP A 52 -4.65 -13.43 -28.37
CA ASP A 52 -3.24 -13.51 -27.96
C ASP A 52 -3.07 -14.47 -26.80
N GLY A 53 -3.12 -15.78 -27.09
CA GLY A 53 -2.51 -16.89 -26.33
C GLY A 53 -2.91 -17.14 -24.87
N HIS A 54 -2.91 -16.11 -24.02
CA HIS A 54 -3.22 -16.19 -22.59
C HIS A 54 -3.95 -14.92 -22.14
N PRO A 55 -4.99 -15.04 -21.30
CA PRO A 55 -5.61 -13.87 -20.71
C PRO A 55 -4.57 -13.09 -19.88
N PRO A 56 -4.63 -11.75 -19.88
CA PRO A 56 -3.79 -10.95 -19.00
C PRO A 56 -4.05 -11.33 -17.55
N MET A 57 -3.00 -11.32 -16.74
CA MET A 57 -3.10 -11.64 -15.31
C MET A 57 -4.10 -10.69 -14.62
N PRO A 58 -4.82 -11.12 -13.58
CA PRO A 58 -5.68 -10.22 -12.82
C PRO A 58 -4.92 -8.98 -12.34
N ILE A 59 -5.50 -7.81 -12.61
CA ILE A 59 -4.96 -6.50 -12.23
C ILE A 59 -4.71 -6.39 -10.72
N GLU A 60 -5.52 -7.09 -9.91
CA GLU A 60 -5.37 -7.18 -8.46
C GLU A 60 -4.06 -7.85 -8.04
N ILE A 61 -3.70 -8.94 -8.70
CA ILE A 61 -2.44 -9.65 -8.46
C ILE A 61 -1.28 -8.73 -8.85
N MET A 62 -1.32 -8.16 -10.06
CA MET A 62 -0.26 -7.28 -10.56
C MET A 62 -0.05 -6.05 -9.67
N LEU A 63 -1.14 -5.45 -9.17
CA LEU A 63 -1.04 -4.33 -8.25
C LEU A 63 -0.38 -4.75 -6.93
N ARG A 64 -0.77 -5.87 -6.33
CA ARG A 64 -0.15 -6.36 -5.09
C ARG A 64 1.32 -6.72 -5.28
N VAL A 65 1.66 -7.35 -6.41
CA VAL A 65 3.04 -7.62 -6.82
C VAL A 65 3.83 -6.32 -6.90
N TYR A 66 3.29 -5.28 -7.55
CA TYR A 66 3.92 -3.96 -7.61
C TYR A 66 4.16 -3.34 -6.23
N PHE A 67 3.21 -3.45 -5.29
CA PHE A 67 3.43 -3.00 -3.91
C PHE A 67 4.51 -3.81 -3.19
N LEU A 68 4.60 -5.13 -3.40
CA LEU A 68 5.70 -5.95 -2.88
C LEU A 68 7.06 -5.49 -3.44
N GLN A 69 7.15 -5.19 -4.75
CA GLN A 69 8.37 -4.64 -5.34
C GLN A 69 8.82 -3.39 -4.59
N ASN A 70 7.87 -2.49 -4.34
CA ASN A 70 8.13 -1.25 -3.64
C ASN A 70 8.53 -1.49 -2.18
N TRP A 71 7.75 -2.23 -1.38
CA TRP A 71 8.04 -2.39 0.07
C TRP A 71 9.33 -3.13 0.38
N TYR A 72 9.71 -4.09 -0.46
CA TYR A 72 10.91 -4.90 -0.26
C TYR A 72 12.08 -4.47 -1.14
N ALA A 73 11.95 -3.36 -1.86
CA ALA A 73 12.96 -2.84 -2.80
C ALA A 73 13.46 -3.91 -3.79
N LEU A 74 12.52 -4.71 -4.32
CA LEU A 74 12.82 -5.83 -5.21
C LEU A 74 12.74 -5.37 -6.67
N ASN A 75 13.66 -5.85 -7.50
CA ASN A 75 13.56 -5.72 -8.96
C ASN A 75 12.62 -6.79 -9.55
N ASP A 76 12.34 -6.70 -10.85
CA ASP A 76 11.36 -7.58 -11.50
C ASP A 76 11.74 -9.08 -11.36
N PRO A 77 12.99 -9.53 -11.63
CA PRO A 77 13.38 -10.93 -11.40
C PRO A 77 13.33 -11.36 -9.93
N MET A 78 13.71 -10.49 -8.99
CA MET A 78 13.70 -10.83 -7.57
C MET A 78 12.28 -11.05 -7.03
N VAL A 79 11.28 -10.36 -7.60
CA VAL A 79 9.88 -10.56 -7.20
C VAL A 79 9.34 -11.87 -7.70
N GLU A 80 9.65 -12.24 -8.94
CA GLU A 80 9.33 -13.57 -9.45
C GLU A 80 9.92 -14.66 -8.54
N GLU A 81 11.22 -14.61 -8.24
CA GLU A 81 11.89 -15.57 -7.35
C GLU A 81 11.26 -15.57 -5.94
N THR A 82 10.98 -14.39 -5.38
CA THR A 82 10.37 -14.28 -4.05
C THR A 82 8.96 -14.89 -4.00
N LEU A 83 8.19 -14.78 -5.09
CA LEU A 83 6.88 -15.44 -5.20
C LEU A 83 7.01 -16.96 -5.35
N TYR A 84 8.13 -17.48 -5.86
CA TYR A 84 8.42 -18.93 -5.82
C TYR A 84 8.84 -19.42 -4.43
N ASP A 85 9.50 -18.58 -3.64
CA ASP A 85 10.07 -19.01 -2.35
C ASP A 85 9.18 -18.75 -1.13
N SER A 86 8.35 -17.70 -1.14
CA SER A 86 7.64 -17.24 0.05
C SER A 86 6.13 -17.42 -0.04
N ASP A 87 5.59 -18.40 0.71
CA ASP A 87 4.15 -18.59 0.90
C ASP A 87 3.44 -17.31 1.34
N ALA A 88 4.01 -16.57 2.30
CA ALA A 88 3.40 -15.35 2.82
C ALA A 88 3.18 -14.28 1.73
N MET A 89 4.15 -14.13 0.82
CA MET A 89 4.04 -13.17 -0.28
C MET A 89 3.07 -13.65 -1.35
N ARG A 90 3.05 -14.96 -1.66
CA ARG A 90 2.04 -15.55 -2.54
C ARG A 90 0.62 -15.35 -2.02
N CYS A 91 0.37 -15.72 -0.76
CA CYS A 91 -0.92 -15.54 -0.12
C CYS A 91 -1.35 -14.08 -0.12
N PHE A 92 -0.42 -13.15 0.14
CA PHE A 92 -0.71 -11.72 0.05
C PHE A 92 -1.13 -11.31 -1.36
N THR A 93 -0.43 -11.76 -2.41
CA THR A 93 -0.80 -11.44 -3.80
C THR A 93 -2.09 -12.11 -4.26
N GLY A 94 -2.60 -13.11 -3.54
CA GLY A 94 -3.76 -13.90 -3.93
C GLY A 94 -3.46 -14.93 -5.04
N ILE A 95 -2.18 -15.29 -5.25
CA ILE A 95 -1.78 -16.32 -6.21
C ILE A 95 -1.95 -17.69 -5.55
N ASP A 96 -2.83 -18.52 -6.12
CA ASP A 96 -2.91 -19.95 -5.77
C ASP A 96 -2.11 -20.77 -6.78
N LEU A 97 -1.01 -21.40 -6.37
CA LEU A 97 -0.17 -22.22 -7.26
C LEU A 97 -0.92 -23.41 -7.91
N GLY A 98 -2.10 -23.79 -7.41
CA GLY A 98 -2.93 -24.82 -7.99
C GLY A 98 -3.67 -24.39 -9.27
N ASP A 99 -4.05 -23.11 -9.36
CA ASP A 99 -4.92 -22.56 -10.41
C ASP A 99 -4.30 -21.37 -11.17
N ASP A 100 -3.34 -20.66 -10.56
CA ASP A 100 -2.69 -19.47 -11.07
C ASP A 100 -1.20 -19.68 -11.40
N ARG A 101 -0.70 -18.92 -12.36
CA ARG A 101 0.73 -18.83 -12.69
C ARG A 101 1.36 -17.64 -11.96
N ILE A 102 2.61 -17.79 -11.50
CA ILE A 102 3.43 -16.66 -11.01
C ILE A 102 3.80 -15.74 -12.20
N PRO A 103 3.64 -14.41 -12.09
CA PRO A 103 4.04 -13.51 -13.15
C PRO A 103 5.55 -13.54 -13.34
N ASP A 104 5.98 -13.74 -14.59
CA ASP A 104 7.39 -13.64 -14.95
C ASP A 104 7.86 -12.18 -14.95
N ASP A 105 9.18 -11.99 -14.91
CA ASP A 105 9.85 -10.68 -14.99
C ASP A 105 9.29 -9.80 -16.13
N THR A 106 9.01 -10.38 -17.30
CA THR A 106 8.46 -9.64 -18.44
C THR A 106 7.03 -9.15 -18.21
N THR A 107 6.21 -9.93 -17.53
CA THR A 107 4.83 -9.58 -17.16
C THR A 107 4.83 -8.43 -16.15
N ILE A 108 5.74 -8.49 -15.17
CA ILE A 108 5.93 -7.44 -14.16
C ILE A 108 6.43 -6.14 -14.83
N LEU A 109 7.41 -6.25 -15.72
CA LEU A 109 7.94 -5.12 -16.49
C LEU A 109 6.86 -4.45 -17.35
N ASN A 110 6.02 -5.24 -18.04
CA ASN A 110 4.94 -4.70 -18.87
C ASN A 110 3.91 -3.94 -18.03
N PHE A 111 3.59 -4.42 -16.83
CA PHE A 111 2.71 -3.70 -15.92
C PHE A 111 3.33 -2.38 -15.44
N ARG A 112 4.60 -2.37 -15.07
CA ARG A 112 5.29 -1.13 -14.71
C ARG A 112 5.29 -0.11 -15.84
N ARG A 113 5.60 -0.54 -17.06
CA ARG A 113 5.54 0.33 -18.24
C ARG A 113 4.14 0.89 -18.48
N LEU A 114 3.10 0.10 -18.26
CA LEU A 114 1.71 0.56 -18.32
C LEU A 114 1.44 1.66 -17.29
N LEU A 115 1.92 1.49 -16.05
CA LEU A 115 1.76 2.51 -15.01
C LEU A 115 2.51 3.80 -15.37
N GLU A 116 3.76 3.68 -15.82
CA GLU A 116 4.62 4.80 -16.22
C GLU A 116 4.03 5.55 -17.42
N GLN A 117 3.59 4.83 -18.47
CA GLN A 117 3.03 5.39 -19.69
C GLN A 117 1.78 6.26 -19.43
N HIS A 118 1.00 5.92 -18.41
CA HIS A 118 -0.23 6.63 -18.06
C HIS A 118 -0.10 7.55 -16.84
N GLY A 119 1.12 7.75 -16.30
CA GLY A 119 1.34 8.56 -15.09
C GLY A 119 0.66 7.99 -13.84
N LEU A 120 0.32 6.70 -13.85
CA LEU A 120 -0.42 6.05 -12.77
C LEU A 120 0.45 5.83 -11.52
N THR A 121 1.78 5.74 -11.68
CA THR A 121 2.70 5.64 -10.53
C THR A 121 2.53 6.82 -9.56
N GLU A 122 2.51 8.04 -10.10
CA GLU A 122 2.33 9.27 -9.30
C GLU A 122 0.90 9.34 -8.74
N ALA A 123 -0.11 8.97 -9.53
CA ALA A 123 -1.51 8.96 -9.11
C ALA A 123 -1.76 7.95 -7.96
N ILE A 124 -1.19 6.74 -8.06
CA ILE A 124 -1.27 5.72 -7.01
C ILE A 124 -0.62 6.23 -5.73
N PHE A 125 0.58 6.81 -5.83
CA PHE A 125 1.28 7.34 -4.66
C PHE A 125 0.50 8.48 -4.01
N ALA A 126 -0.04 9.40 -4.80
CA ALA A 126 -0.87 10.49 -4.30
C ALA A 126 -2.14 9.99 -3.60
N GLU A 127 -2.85 9.01 -4.17
CA GLU A 127 -4.06 8.43 -3.58
C GLU A 127 -3.75 7.69 -2.27
N VAL A 128 -2.66 6.93 -2.20
CA VAL A 128 -2.22 6.27 -0.96
C VAL A 128 -1.92 7.32 0.10
N ASN A 129 -1.14 8.35 -0.23
CA ASN A 129 -0.80 9.41 0.72
C ASN A 129 -2.03 10.17 1.22
N ALA A 130 -2.97 10.50 0.35
CA ALA A 130 -4.22 11.17 0.73
C ALA A 130 -5.03 10.30 1.69
N HIS A 131 -5.18 9.00 1.39
CA HIS A 131 -5.91 8.07 2.24
C HIS A 131 -5.24 7.84 3.60
N LEU A 132 -3.90 7.86 3.67
CA LEU A 132 -3.19 7.78 4.95
C LEU A 132 -3.28 9.08 5.74
N ALA A 133 -3.21 10.24 5.08
CA ALA A 133 -3.34 11.53 5.72
C ALA A 133 -4.70 11.69 6.41
N ASP A 134 -5.78 11.21 5.79
CA ASP A 134 -7.12 11.16 6.40
C ASP A 134 -7.18 10.33 7.68
N LYS A 135 -6.29 9.33 7.80
CA LYS A 135 -6.14 8.47 8.98
C LYS A 135 -5.11 9.01 9.98
N GLY A 136 -4.53 10.19 9.73
CA GLY A 136 -3.50 10.78 10.58
C GLY A 136 -2.12 10.13 10.45
N ILE A 137 -1.89 9.34 9.39
CA ILE A 137 -0.63 8.63 9.11
C ILE A 137 0.08 9.35 7.97
N THR A 138 1.36 9.67 8.13
CA THR A 138 2.15 10.34 7.09
C THR A 138 3.26 9.44 6.55
N LEU A 139 3.27 9.18 5.25
CA LEU A 139 4.38 8.55 4.52
C LEU A 139 5.46 9.61 4.23
N ARG A 140 6.73 9.35 4.58
CA ARG A 140 7.85 10.18 4.11
C ARG A 140 8.23 9.79 2.68
N SER A 141 8.36 10.79 1.82
CA SER A 141 8.71 10.61 0.41
C SER A 141 10.12 10.02 0.27
N GLY A 142 10.23 8.88 -0.42
CA GLY A 142 11.51 8.26 -0.77
C GLY A 142 11.33 6.96 -1.54
N THR A 143 10.45 6.10 -1.06
CA THR A 143 9.87 4.92 -1.73
C THR A 143 8.72 4.49 -0.80
N LEU A 144 7.72 3.73 -1.26
CA LEU A 144 6.66 3.17 -0.40
C LEU A 144 7.20 2.39 0.83
N VAL A 145 8.51 2.10 0.81
CA VAL A 145 9.39 1.47 1.81
C VAL A 145 9.38 2.14 3.20
N ASP A 146 9.32 3.46 3.33
CA ASP A 146 9.60 4.12 4.63
C ASP A 146 8.33 4.43 5.46
N ALA A 147 7.30 3.59 5.32
CA ALA A 147 6.07 3.64 6.10
C ALA A 147 6.31 3.07 7.52
N THR A 148 7.10 3.76 8.33
CA THR A 148 6.88 3.61 9.77
C THR A 148 5.54 4.27 10.06
N ILE A 149 4.51 3.49 10.40
CA ILE A 149 3.24 4.03 10.90
C ILE A 149 3.56 4.72 12.23
N ILE A 150 3.89 6.01 12.17
CA ILE A 150 4.02 6.83 13.36
C ILE A 150 2.60 7.25 13.73
N ASP A 151 2.06 6.60 14.76
CA ASP A 151 0.80 7.02 15.37
C ASP A 151 0.97 8.47 15.85
N ALA A 152 0.26 9.41 15.23
CA ALA A 152 0.27 10.78 15.70
C ALA A 152 -0.37 10.80 17.09
N PRO A 153 0.24 11.45 18.11
CA PRO A 153 -0.36 11.49 19.44
C PRO A 153 -1.79 12.01 19.34
N SER A 154 -2.75 11.20 19.81
CA SER A 154 -4.18 11.47 19.64
C SER A 154 -4.49 12.91 20.03
N SER A 155 -5.07 13.67 19.11
CA SER A 155 -5.54 15.03 19.35
C SER A 155 -6.83 14.98 20.18
N THR A 156 -6.72 14.53 21.42
CA THR A 156 -7.77 14.65 22.45
C THR A 156 -7.33 15.67 23.49
N LYS A 157 -6.97 16.88 23.04
CA LYS A 157 -6.84 18.04 23.94
C LYS A 157 -6.99 19.38 23.22
N LYS A 158 -8.08 19.55 22.46
CA LYS A 158 -8.81 20.83 22.55
C LYS A 158 -10.00 20.63 23.48
N LYS A 159 -9.69 20.51 24.78
CA LYS A 159 -10.63 20.93 25.81
C LYS A 159 -11.01 22.36 25.45
N ALA A 160 -12.30 22.56 25.16
CA ALA A 160 -12.93 23.86 25.24
C ALA A 160 -12.53 24.47 26.59
N LYS A 161 -11.57 25.40 26.57
CA LYS A 161 -11.36 26.35 27.64
C LYS A 161 -11.68 27.69 27.01
N ALA A 162 -12.87 28.17 27.35
CA ALA A 162 -13.38 29.47 26.99
C ALA A 162 -12.29 30.52 27.15
N ARG A 163 -12.07 31.30 26.10
CA ARG A 163 -11.40 32.59 26.22
C ARG A 163 -12.48 33.59 26.60
N ASP A 164 -12.44 34.02 27.86
CA ASP A 164 -13.11 35.25 28.29
C ASP A 164 -12.51 36.44 27.55
N PRO A 165 -13.31 37.30 26.89
CA PRO A 165 -12.85 38.53 26.31
C PRO A 165 -13.24 39.68 27.25
N GLU A 166 -12.40 40.02 28.23
CA GLU A 166 -12.39 41.37 28.79
C GLU A 166 -11.00 41.98 28.75
N MET A 167 -10.97 43.15 28.09
CA MET A 167 -9.86 44.08 28.02
C MET A 167 -9.47 44.59 29.40
N SER A 168 -8.18 44.88 29.60
CA SER A 168 -7.81 46.18 30.17
C SER A 168 -6.42 46.61 29.72
N SER A 169 -6.41 47.72 28.99
CA SER A 169 -5.26 48.55 28.67
C SER A 169 -4.53 49.00 29.93
N ILE A 170 -3.19 48.95 29.95
CA ILE A 170 -2.39 49.98 30.61
C ILE A 170 -1.21 50.37 29.69
N LYS A 171 -1.18 51.66 29.40
CA LYS A 171 -0.19 52.47 28.68
C LYS A 171 0.78 53.10 29.69
N LYS A 172 2.09 53.05 29.43
CA LYS A 172 3.21 53.92 29.88
C LYS A 172 4.46 53.05 30.08
N GLY A 173 5.68 53.44 29.72
CA GLY A 173 6.21 54.73 29.27
C GLY A 173 7.65 54.57 28.75
N ASN A 174 8.13 55.66 28.19
CA ASN A 174 9.35 55.88 27.39
C ASN A 174 10.68 55.83 28.17
N THR A 175 11.79 55.99 27.40
CA THR A 175 13.22 56.26 27.73
C THR A 175 14.09 55.00 27.84
N GLY A 176 15.17 54.75 27.09
CA GLY A 176 16.07 55.60 26.31
C GLY A 176 17.29 55.98 27.14
N SER A 177 18.42 55.25 26.99
CA SER A 177 19.79 55.77 27.19
C SER A 177 20.84 54.74 26.80
N SER A 178 21.91 55.28 26.21
CA SER A 178 23.09 54.69 25.59
C SER A 178 24.00 53.85 26.49
N ALA A 179 24.78 52.98 25.83
CA ALA A 179 26.25 53.02 25.89
C ALA A 179 26.79 52.65 24.49
#